data_AF-A0A7Y9RFE3-F1
#
_entry.id   AF-A0A7Y9RFE3-F1
#
_cell.length_a   1.000
_cell.length_b   1.000
_cell.length_c   1.000
_cell.angle_alpha   90.00
_cell.angle_beta   90.00
_cell.angle_gamma   90.00
#
_symmetry.space_group_name_H-M   'P 1'
#
loop_
_entity.id
_entity.type
_entity.pdbx_description
1 polymer ?
#
loop_
_entity_poly.entity_id
_entity_poly.type
_entity_poly.pdbx_seq_one_letter_code
_entity_poly.pdbx_strand_id
1 'polypeptide(L)'
;MISKLARALVFSPLLLLAGCDDGSGDPKAQIGANPKLPDIQQYLLPPVHIARIVGWKKNETPAVAEGLQVKAFATGLQHPRFLYVLPNGDVLVAESKAPKGGAIKRPKEIVMGYIESWATSGGNDTGPGNRIMLLRDSNGDGVPDTQSVFLDHLNSPFGIALVGNDLYVANADAIVKYPYTEGDTKITAPGTVLTPLPGGPINHHWTKSLVASPDGSRRLQQQHHRERHGGRAQPRRDPRGRSCQRPLARVRKRPAQSQRAQLRAADRRVVDGGERARRARSRSRP
;
A
#
# COMPACT_ATOMS: atom_id res chain seq x y z
N MET A 1 75.42 -2.55 -9.32
CA MET A 1 74.11 -3.24 -9.38
C MET A 1 72.98 -2.34 -8.87
N ILE A 2 72.82 -1.13 -9.42
CA ILE A 2 71.84 -0.13 -8.93
C ILE A 2 70.79 0.24 -10.02
N SER A 3 70.94 -0.25 -11.26
CA SER A 3 70.11 0.19 -12.40
C SER A 3 68.82 -0.60 -12.65
N LYS A 4 68.54 -1.68 -11.90
CA LYS A 4 67.32 -2.50 -12.09
C LYS A 4 66.21 -2.23 -11.06
N LEU A 5 66.53 -1.72 -9.87
CA LEU A 5 65.51 -1.38 -8.86
C LEU A 5 64.80 -0.04 -9.13
N ALA A 6 65.46 0.91 -9.79
CA ALA A 6 64.88 2.23 -10.07
C ALA A 6 63.73 2.20 -11.10
N ARG A 7 63.66 1.16 -11.94
CA ARG A 7 62.57 0.99 -12.92
C ARG A 7 61.31 0.35 -12.33
N ALA A 8 61.39 -0.29 -11.16
CA ALA A 8 60.24 -0.90 -10.51
C ALA A 8 59.42 0.09 -9.66
N LEU A 9 60.00 1.22 -9.25
CA LEU A 9 59.31 2.22 -8.41
C LEU A 9 58.49 3.26 -9.19
N VAL A 10 58.66 3.37 -10.52
CA VAL A 10 57.97 4.39 -11.32
C VAL A 10 56.60 3.92 -11.85
N PHE A 11 56.31 2.61 -11.81
CA PHE A 11 55.00 2.08 -12.25
C PHE A 11 53.93 2.02 -11.14
N SER A 12 54.29 2.30 -9.89
CA SER A 12 53.35 2.21 -8.76
C SER A 12 52.36 3.38 -8.60
N PRO A 13 52.62 4.64 -9.07
CA PRO A 13 51.62 5.70 -8.95
C PRO A 13 50.52 5.66 -10.03
N LEU A 14 50.76 5.00 -11.18
CA LEU A 14 49.78 4.98 -12.28
C LEU A 14 48.61 4.00 -12.06
N LEU A 15 48.77 2.99 -11.20
CA LEU A 15 47.67 2.06 -10.86
C LEU A 15 46.69 2.63 -9.81
N LEU A 16 47.01 3.75 -9.16
CA LEU A 16 46.13 4.36 -8.15
C LEU A 16 45.15 5.40 -8.72
N LEU A 17 45.24 5.76 -10.00
CA LEU A 17 44.33 6.72 -10.64
C LEU A 17 43.11 6.10 -11.34
N ALA A 18 42.98 4.77 -11.37
CA ALA A 18 41.84 4.09 -12.01
C ALA A 18 40.61 3.93 -11.08
N GLY A 19 40.51 4.73 -10.00
CA GLY A 19 39.56 4.52 -8.91
C GLY A 19 38.38 5.50 -8.81
N CYS A 20 38.25 6.48 -9.71
CA CYS A 20 37.16 7.45 -9.68
C CYS A 20 36.47 7.54 -11.04
N ASP A 21 35.71 6.52 -11.38
CA ASP A 21 34.55 6.68 -12.27
C ASP A 21 33.32 6.32 -11.44
N ASP A 22 32.59 7.33 -11.03
CA ASP A 22 31.35 7.24 -10.27
C ASP A 22 30.17 6.75 -11.13
N GLY A 23 30.39 6.43 -12.42
CA GLY A 23 29.56 5.57 -13.28
C GLY A 23 28.10 6.03 -13.45
N SER A 24 27.72 7.13 -12.83
CA SER A 24 26.38 7.67 -12.81
C SER A 24 26.23 8.58 -14.03
N GLY A 25 25.72 8.01 -15.12
CA GLY A 25 25.47 8.76 -16.34
C GLY A 25 24.58 9.97 -16.10
N ASP A 26 24.81 11.06 -16.84
CA ASP A 26 24.08 12.33 -16.70
C ASP A 26 22.55 12.10 -16.67
N PRO A 27 21.87 12.40 -15.55
CA PRO A 27 20.42 12.23 -15.42
C PRO A 27 19.64 13.00 -16.50
N LYS A 28 20.17 14.13 -16.98
CA LYS A 28 19.52 14.92 -18.04
C LYS A 28 19.57 14.22 -19.39
N ALA A 29 20.60 13.41 -19.64
CA ALA A 29 20.70 12.59 -20.85
C ALA A 29 19.73 11.39 -20.86
N GLN A 30 19.09 11.09 -19.72
CA GLN A 30 18.12 10.01 -19.56
C GLN A 30 16.66 10.46 -19.67
N ILE A 31 16.41 11.77 -19.89
CA ILE A 31 15.07 12.36 -19.99
C ILE A 31 14.90 13.00 -21.38
N GLY A 32 13.77 12.73 -22.06
CA GLY A 32 13.45 13.31 -23.37
C GLY A 32 12.86 12.31 -24.36
N ALA A 33 12.59 12.76 -25.59
CA ALA A 33 11.98 11.92 -26.62
C ALA A 33 12.92 10.81 -27.15
N ASN A 34 14.23 10.98 -26.98
CA ASN A 34 15.24 10.00 -27.39
C ASN A 34 16.40 9.94 -26.38
N PRO A 35 16.20 9.31 -25.20
CA PRO A 35 17.24 9.21 -24.19
C PRO A 35 18.37 8.30 -24.66
N LYS A 36 19.61 8.65 -24.33
CA LYS A 36 20.77 7.80 -24.65
C LYS A 36 20.76 6.59 -23.71
N LEU A 37 20.48 5.41 -24.24
CA LEU A 37 20.54 4.17 -23.48
C LEU A 37 22.00 3.68 -23.39
N PRO A 38 22.41 3.11 -22.24
CA PRO A 38 23.73 2.49 -22.13
C PRO A 38 23.83 1.28 -23.06
N ASP A 39 25.04 1.02 -23.57
CA ASP A 39 25.31 -0.17 -24.37
C ASP A 39 25.09 -1.44 -23.54
N ILE A 40 24.66 -2.52 -24.20
CA ILE A 40 24.42 -3.81 -23.55
C ILE A 40 25.76 -4.37 -23.07
N GLN A 41 25.92 -4.46 -21.75
CA GLN A 41 27.08 -5.09 -21.12
C GLN A 41 26.77 -6.57 -20.84
N GLN A 42 27.65 -7.48 -21.27
CA GLN A 42 27.55 -8.90 -20.95
C GLN A 42 28.55 -9.29 -19.87
N TYR A 43 28.03 -9.69 -18.71
CA TYR A 43 28.83 -10.13 -17.57
C TYR A 43 28.66 -11.63 -17.35
N LEU A 44 29.75 -12.33 -16.99
CA LEU A 44 29.66 -13.71 -16.50
C LEU A 44 28.94 -13.78 -15.15
N LEU A 45 29.15 -12.75 -14.30
CA LEU A 45 28.44 -12.51 -13.06
C LEU A 45 28.02 -11.03 -13.03
N PRO A 46 26.71 -10.71 -12.99
CA PRO A 46 26.27 -9.32 -13.03
C PRO A 46 26.68 -8.58 -11.75
N PRO A 47 27.19 -7.34 -11.84
CA PRO A 47 27.41 -6.52 -10.67
C PRO A 47 26.06 -6.21 -10.00
N VAL A 48 25.90 -6.62 -8.74
CA VAL A 48 24.68 -6.36 -7.96
C VAL A 48 24.95 -5.20 -7.02
N HIS A 49 24.46 -4.01 -7.37
CA HIS A 49 24.49 -2.84 -6.49
C HIS A 49 23.23 -2.80 -5.64
N ILE A 50 23.34 -3.26 -4.39
CA ILE A 50 22.25 -3.18 -3.42
C ILE A 50 22.45 -1.92 -2.59
N ALA A 51 21.47 -1.02 -2.62
CA ALA A 51 21.44 0.11 -1.72
C ALA A 51 21.33 -0.39 -0.28
N ARG A 52 22.30 -0.04 0.57
CA ARG A 52 22.27 -0.37 1.99
C ARG A 52 21.11 0.40 2.63
N ILE A 53 20.18 -0.32 3.25
CA ILE A 53 19.08 0.30 4.00
C ILE A 53 19.68 0.92 5.26
N VAL A 54 19.82 2.24 5.27
CA VAL A 54 20.17 3.01 6.47
C VAL A 54 18.86 3.59 7.00
N GLY A 55 18.40 3.10 8.16
CA GLY A 55 17.25 3.69 8.84
C GLY A 55 17.56 5.12 9.30
N TRP A 56 16.52 5.92 9.48
CA TRP A 56 16.68 7.28 10.02
C TRP A 56 17.21 7.23 11.45
N LYS A 57 18.11 8.14 11.79
CA LYS A 57 18.47 8.42 13.18
C LYS A 57 17.27 8.99 13.93
N LYS A 58 17.34 8.99 15.26
CA LYS A 58 16.29 9.59 16.10
C LYS A 58 16.10 11.06 15.69
N ASN A 59 14.86 11.42 15.34
CA ASN A 59 14.45 12.75 14.88
C ASN A 59 15.06 13.22 13.54
N GLU A 60 15.67 12.32 12.77
CA GLU A 60 16.09 12.64 11.40
C GLU A 60 14.86 12.70 10.49
N THR A 61 14.84 13.71 9.62
CA THR A 61 13.79 13.90 8.61
C THR A 61 14.43 14.16 7.25
N PRO A 62 13.80 13.75 6.14
CA PRO A 62 14.27 14.09 4.81
C PRO A 62 14.32 15.60 4.58
N ALA A 63 15.32 16.07 3.84
CA ALA A 63 15.35 17.44 3.36
C ALA A 63 14.17 17.69 2.42
N VAL A 64 13.55 18.86 2.54
CA VAL A 64 12.42 19.29 1.71
C VAL A 64 12.63 20.70 1.18
N ALA A 65 11.88 21.06 0.14
CA ALA A 65 11.91 22.40 -0.44
C ALA A 65 11.46 23.46 0.57
N GLU A 66 11.87 24.70 0.34
CA GLU A 66 11.50 25.85 1.17
C GLU A 66 9.97 25.99 1.29
N GLY A 67 9.49 26.26 2.51
CA GLY A 67 8.06 26.35 2.82
C GLY A 67 7.35 25.02 3.08
N LEU A 68 8.05 23.88 2.98
CA LEU A 68 7.51 22.55 3.32
C LEU A 68 8.11 22.02 4.63
N GLN A 69 7.35 21.13 5.29
CA GLN A 69 7.80 20.39 6.47
C GLN A 69 7.46 18.91 6.30
N VAL A 70 8.34 18.03 6.79
CA VAL A 70 8.07 16.59 6.93
C VAL A 70 8.18 16.21 8.40
N LYS A 71 7.16 15.47 8.86
CA LYS A 71 7.11 14.88 10.20
C LYS A 71 6.66 13.43 10.05
N ALA A 72 7.26 12.54 10.83
CA ALA A 72 6.78 11.16 10.90
C ALA A 72 5.37 11.15 11.55
N PHE A 73 4.37 10.74 10.79
CA PHE A 73 2.99 10.60 11.30
C PHE A 73 2.89 9.39 12.23
N ALA A 74 3.38 8.23 11.81
CA ALA A 74 3.45 7.02 12.63
C ALA A 74 4.76 6.26 12.40
N THR A 75 5.18 5.47 13.38
CA THR A 75 6.38 4.63 13.32
C THR A 75 6.06 3.20 13.79
N GLY A 76 7.00 2.27 13.63
CA GLY A 76 6.79 0.87 14.05
C GLY A 76 5.77 0.08 13.21
N LEU A 77 5.47 0.56 12.00
CA LEU A 77 4.62 -0.15 11.03
C LEU A 77 5.41 -1.27 10.34
N GLN A 78 4.73 -2.37 10.06
CA GLN A 78 5.28 -3.57 9.45
C GLN A 78 4.98 -3.60 7.95
N HIS A 79 6.00 -3.36 7.12
CA HIS A 79 5.86 -3.31 5.65
C HIS A 79 4.68 -2.44 5.16
N PRO A 80 4.58 -1.16 5.59
CA PRO A 80 3.52 -0.29 5.10
C PRO A 80 3.67 -0.05 3.60
N ARG A 81 2.60 -0.31 2.83
CA ARG A 81 2.62 -0.23 1.35
C ARG A 81 1.59 0.70 0.73
N PHE A 82 0.46 0.91 1.41
CA PHE A 82 -0.63 1.73 0.91
C PHE A 82 -1.30 2.47 2.07
N LEU A 83 -1.73 3.69 1.80
CA LEU A 83 -2.43 4.56 2.76
C LEU A 83 -3.78 4.95 2.17
N TYR A 84 -4.82 4.98 3.01
CA TYR A 84 -6.16 5.43 2.63
C TYR A 84 -6.79 6.25 3.74
N VAL A 85 -7.23 7.48 3.44
CA VAL A 85 -7.86 8.36 4.42
C VAL A 85 -9.37 8.19 4.36
N LEU A 86 -9.99 7.87 5.49
CA LEU A 86 -11.44 7.76 5.65
C LEU A 86 -12.09 9.15 5.79
N PRO A 87 -13.41 9.28 5.53
CA PRO A 87 -14.11 10.57 5.61
C PRO A 87 -14.02 11.26 6.98
N ASN A 88 -13.88 10.48 8.06
CA ASN A 88 -13.73 10.98 9.43
C ASN A 88 -12.28 11.36 9.80
N GLY A 89 -11.34 11.29 8.85
CA GLY A 89 -9.93 11.63 9.06
C GLY A 89 -9.01 10.48 9.47
N ASP A 90 -9.57 9.31 9.78
CA ASP A 90 -8.75 8.13 10.10
C ASP A 90 -7.90 7.71 8.91
N VAL A 91 -6.65 7.35 9.17
CA VAL A 91 -5.72 6.85 8.16
C VAL A 91 -5.59 5.34 8.28
N LEU A 92 -6.01 4.63 7.23
CA LEU A 92 -5.81 3.20 7.09
C LEU A 92 -4.45 2.93 6.42
N VAL A 93 -3.68 2.01 6.99
CA VAL A 93 -2.37 1.61 6.47
C VAL A 93 -2.37 0.12 6.15
N ALA A 94 -2.12 -0.24 4.89
CA ALA A 94 -1.94 -1.63 4.49
C ALA A 94 -0.52 -2.12 4.83
N GLU A 95 -0.44 -3.04 5.78
CA GLU A 95 0.78 -3.76 6.14
C GLU A 95 0.83 -5.08 5.37
N SER A 96 1.73 -5.18 4.39
CA SER A 96 1.63 -6.19 3.34
C SER A 96 2.91 -6.96 3.13
N LYS A 97 2.81 -8.29 3.20
CA LYS A 97 3.87 -9.22 2.84
C LYS A 97 3.61 -9.78 1.46
N ALA A 98 4.67 -10.14 0.75
CA ALA A 98 4.50 -10.85 -0.51
C ALA A 98 3.82 -12.20 -0.27
N PRO A 99 2.94 -12.66 -1.18
CA PRO A 99 2.44 -14.03 -1.14
C PRO A 99 3.61 -14.99 -1.07
N LYS A 100 3.46 -16.09 -0.31
CA LYS A 100 4.48 -17.15 -0.31
C LYS A 100 4.65 -17.64 -1.74
N GLY A 101 5.85 -17.47 -2.29
CA GLY A 101 6.20 -18.04 -3.58
C GLY A 101 6.06 -19.56 -3.54
N GLY A 102 5.87 -20.19 -4.71
CA GLY A 102 5.94 -21.64 -4.81
C GLY A 102 7.25 -22.18 -4.22
N ALA A 103 7.26 -23.46 -3.82
CA ALA A 103 8.42 -24.08 -3.20
C ALA A 103 9.72 -23.78 -3.98
N ILE A 104 10.78 -23.40 -3.25
CA ILE A 104 12.11 -23.19 -3.80
C ILE A 104 12.54 -24.49 -4.46
N LYS A 105 12.69 -24.49 -5.79
CA LYS A 105 13.03 -25.69 -6.57
C LYS A 105 14.44 -25.64 -7.13
N ARG A 106 15.09 -24.48 -7.12
CA ARG A 106 16.37 -24.28 -7.83
C ARG A 106 17.44 -23.66 -6.93
N PRO A 107 18.72 -24.09 -7.02
CA PRO A 107 19.82 -23.47 -6.27
C PRO A 107 19.95 -21.96 -6.47
N LYS A 108 19.64 -21.46 -7.68
CA LYS A 108 19.62 -20.02 -7.98
C LYS A 108 18.65 -19.24 -7.06
N GLU A 109 17.51 -19.83 -6.70
CA GLU A 109 16.49 -19.17 -5.86
C GLU A 109 16.96 -19.01 -4.41
N ILE A 110 17.82 -19.91 -3.92
CA ILE A 110 18.44 -19.81 -2.59
C ILE A 110 19.41 -18.62 -2.56
N VAL A 111 20.31 -18.56 -3.54
CA VAL A 111 21.30 -17.47 -3.66
C VAL A 111 20.60 -16.13 -3.90
N MET A 112 19.59 -16.09 -4.78
CA MET A 112 18.80 -14.89 -5.01
C MET A 112 18.03 -14.47 -3.76
N GLY A 113 17.41 -15.41 -3.02
CA GLY A 113 16.71 -15.10 -1.77
C GLY A 113 17.63 -14.51 -0.70
N TYR A 114 18.87 -15.00 -0.60
CA TYR A 114 19.88 -14.45 0.30
C TYR A 114 20.27 -13.02 -0.09
N ILE A 115 20.53 -12.77 -1.37
CA ILE A 115 20.88 -11.44 -1.90
C ILE A 115 19.69 -10.48 -1.75
N GLU A 116 18.46 -10.91 -2.06
CA GLU A 116 17.23 -10.12 -1.90
C GLU A 116 16.92 -9.80 -0.44
N SER A 117 17.31 -10.66 0.52
CA SER A 117 17.16 -10.39 1.95
C SER A 117 17.95 -9.16 2.41
N TRP A 118 19.00 -8.79 1.68
CA TRP A 118 19.81 -7.59 1.97
C TRP A 118 19.19 -6.31 1.41
N ALA A 119 18.34 -6.43 0.39
CA ALA A 119 17.75 -5.30 -0.35
C ALA A 119 16.28 -5.05 -0.01
N THR A 120 15.60 -6.08 0.49
CA THR A 120 14.18 -6.01 0.81
C THR A 120 14.00 -6.01 2.32
N SER A 121 13.15 -5.11 2.80
CA SER A 121 12.71 -5.15 4.20
C SER A 121 11.96 -6.44 4.54
N GLY A 122 11.64 -7.30 3.56
CA GLY A 122 10.83 -8.53 3.69
C GLY A 122 11.60 -9.85 3.78
N GLY A 123 12.93 -9.84 3.93
CA GLY A 123 13.74 -11.07 4.05
C GLY A 123 13.67 -11.74 5.43
N ASN A 124 13.38 -10.98 6.49
CA ASN A 124 13.17 -11.51 7.83
C ASN A 124 11.73 -11.25 8.24
N ASP A 125 11.08 -12.25 8.84
CA ASP A 125 9.71 -12.17 9.33
C ASP A 125 9.65 -11.19 10.53
N THR A 126 9.59 -9.89 10.27
CA THR A 126 9.80 -8.84 11.28
C THR A 126 8.62 -8.64 12.25
N GLY A 127 7.57 -9.45 12.15
CA GLY A 127 6.36 -9.34 12.99
C GLY A 127 5.07 -9.66 12.22
N PRO A 128 3.89 -9.47 12.83
CA PRO A 128 2.61 -9.65 12.15
C PRO A 128 2.49 -8.79 10.89
N GLY A 129 1.87 -9.31 9.84
CA GLY A 129 1.63 -8.60 8.58
C GLY A 129 0.41 -9.16 7.86
N ASN A 130 0.10 -8.61 6.68
CA ASN A 130 -1.15 -8.85 5.97
C ASN A 130 -2.39 -8.42 6.78
N ARG A 131 -2.40 -7.15 7.16
CA ARG A 131 -3.45 -6.51 7.94
C ARG A 131 -3.58 -5.04 7.54
N ILE A 132 -4.68 -4.41 7.93
CA ILE A 132 -4.89 -2.97 7.84
C ILE A 132 -4.81 -2.41 9.25
N MET A 133 -3.92 -1.45 9.45
CA MET A 133 -3.85 -0.65 10.67
C MET A 133 -4.75 0.58 10.52
N LEU A 134 -5.35 1.03 11.62
CA LEU A 134 -6.02 2.32 11.72
C LEU A 134 -5.19 3.25 12.60
N LEU A 135 -4.93 4.44 12.09
CA LEU A 135 -4.30 5.54 12.76
C LEU A 135 -5.32 6.67 12.91
N ARG A 136 -5.62 7.07 14.14
CA ARG A 136 -6.56 8.15 14.45
C ARG A 136 -5.85 9.28 15.17
N ASP A 137 -5.91 10.46 14.59
CA ASP A 137 -5.47 11.74 15.17
C ASP A 137 -6.73 12.58 15.40
N SER A 138 -7.14 12.69 16.67
CA SER A 138 -8.40 13.33 17.06
C SER A 138 -8.21 14.82 17.33
N ASN A 139 -6.98 15.28 17.54
CA ASN A 139 -6.64 16.65 17.90
C ASN A 139 -6.01 17.44 16.73
N GLY A 140 -5.63 16.76 15.64
CA GLY A 140 -5.07 17.35 14.43
C GLY A 140 -3.61 17.81 14.56
N ASP A 141 -2.85 17.32 15.55
CA ASP A 141 -1.46 17.71 15.79
C ASP A 141 -0.43 16.97 14.91
N GLY A 142 -0.92 16.07 14.04
CA GLY A 142 -0.12 15.25 13.15
C GLY A 142 0.58 14.09 13.86
N VAL A 143 0.09 13.68 15.03
CA VAL A 143 0.48 12.47 15.76
C VAL A 143 -0.81 11.69 16.08
N PRO A 144 -0.92 10.41 15.66
CA PRO A 144 -2.09 9.62 15.96
C PRO A 144 -2.16 9.30 17.46
N ASP A 145 -3.29 9.65 18.09
CA ASP A 145 -3.66 9.23 19.44
C ASP A 145 -3.81 7.71 19.54
N THR A 146 -4.28 7.08 18.46
CA THR A 146 -4.56 5.64 18.42
C THR A 146 -3.93 5.00 17.19
N GLN A 147 -3.24 3.87 17.42
CA GLN A 147 -2.74 2.97 16.39
C GLN A 147 -3.20 1.55 16.74
N SER A 148 -4.09 0.96 15.92
CA SER A 148 -4.69 -0.35 16.20
C SER A 148 -4.91 -1.18 14.94
N VAL A 149 -5.10 -2.49 15.10
CA VAL A 149 -5.44 -3.38 13.98
C VAL A 149 -6.92 -3.19 13.63
N PHE A 150 -7.17 -2.66 12.44
CA PHE A 150 -8.51 -2.43 11.92
C PHE A 150 -9.12 -3.67 11.27
N LEU A 151 -8.29 -4.39 10.50
CA LEU A 151 -8.68 -5.60 9.78
C LEU A 151 -7.48 -6.54 9.65
N ASP A 152 -7.65 -7.83 9.92
CA ASP A 152 -6.56 -8.81 9.96
C ASP A 152 -6.79 -9.99 9.00
N HIS A 153 -5.83 -10.92 8.98
CA HIS A 153 -5.87 -12.16 8.19
C HIS A 153 -6.16 -11.93 6.69
N LEU A 154 -5.62 -10.86 6.13
CA LEU A 154 -5.74 -10.55 4.71
C LEU A 154 -4.73 -11.35 3.89
N ASN A 155 -4.89 -11.35 2.57
CA ASN A 155 -3.94 -11.96 1.67
C ASN A 155 -3.18 -10.89 0.89
N SER A 156 -2.04 -10.47 1.44
CA SER A 156 -1.12 -9.51 0.81
C SER A 156 -1.88 -8.25 0.33
N PRO A 157 -2.59 -7.54 1.24
CA PRO A 157 -3.49 -6.45 0.86
C PRO A 157 -2.71 -5.29 0.23
N PHE A 158 -3.34 -4.50 -0.64
CA PHE A 158 -2.70 -3.29 -1.16
C PHE A 158 -3.72 -2.15 -1.30
N GLY A 159 -4.53 -2.17 -2.35
CA GLY A 159 -5.53 -1.12 -2.58
C GLY A 159 -6.66 -1.18 -1.55
N ILE A 160 -7.02 -0.01 -1.01
CA ILE A 160 -8.17 0.19 -0.14
C ILE A 160 -9.04 1.28 -0.75
N ALA A 161 -10.37 1.10 -0.73
CA ALA A 161 -11.31 2.12 -1.17
C ALA A 161 -12.64 2.02 -0.41
N LEU A 162 -13.20 3.15 0.00
CA LEU A 162 -14.54 3.22 0.60
C LEU A 162 -15.56 3.70 -0.44
N VAL A 163 -16.68 2.98 -0.60
CA VAL A 163 -17.81 3.41 -1.44
C VAL A 163 -19.10 3.29 -0.63
N GLY A 164 -19.66 4.43 -0.22
CA GLY A 164 -20.76 4.44 0.74
C GLY A 164 -20.31 3.81 2.07
N ASN A 165 -21.00 2.77 2.51
CA ASN A 165 -20.69 2.00 3.73
C ASN A 165 -19.94 0.69 3.46
N ASP A 166 -19.45 0.49 2.23
CA ASP A 166 -18.71 -0.70 1.86
C ASP A 166 -17.22 -0.34 1.70
N LEU A 167 -16.37 -0.95 2.51
CA LEU A 167 -14.92 -0.88 2.37
C LEU A 167 -14.43 -2.02 1.48
N TYR A 168 -13.66 -1.70 0.47
CA TYR A 168 -13.07 -2.65 -0.46
C TYR A 168 -11.58 -2.76 -0.23
N VAL A 169 -11.10 -3.99 -0.10
CA VAL A 169 -9.68 -4.32 0.04
C VAL A 169 -9.29 -5.21 -1.13
N ALA A 170 -8.27 -4.81 -1.89
CA ALA A 170 -7.68 -5.66 -2.91
C ALA A 170 -6.55 -6.47 -2.30
N ASN A 171 -6.85 -7.76 -2.11
CA ASN A 171 -5.87 -8.79 -1.83
C ASN A 171 -5.19 -9.21 -3.14
N ALA A 172 -4.08 -9.95 -3.02
CA ALA A 172 -3.36 -10.46 -4.18
C ALA A 172 -4.21 -11.40 -5.07
N ASP A 173 -5.24 -12.03 -4.50
CA ASP A 173 -6.09 -13.06 -5.10
C ASP A 173 -7.56 -12.65 -5.27
N ALA A 174 -8.03 -11.57 -4.65
CA ALA A 174 -9.43 -11.15 -4.71
C ALA A 174 -9.63 -9.69 -4.32
N ILE A 175 -10.74 -9.09 -4.77
CA ILE A 175 -11.32 -7.92 -4.10
C ILE A 175 -12.33 -8.42 -3.08
N VAL A 176 -12.13 -8.05 -1.82
CA VAL A 176 -13.03 -8.38 -0.72
C VAL A 176 -13.72 -7.11 -0.24
N LYS A 177 -15.00 -7.23 0.03
CA LYS A 177 -15.86 -6.17 0.53
C LYS A 177 -16.19 -6.40 2.00
N TYR A 178 -16.08 -5.36 2.80
CA TYR A 178 -16.40 -5.37 4.22
C TYR A 178 -17.43 -4.29 4.54
N PRO A 179 -18.42 -4.56 5.39
CA PRO A 179 -19.31 -3.51 5.89
C PRO A 179 -18.52 -2.56 6.81
N TYR A 180 -18.75 -1.27 6.66
CA TYR A 180 -18.12 -0.21 7.44
C TYR A 180 -19.16 0.81 7.88
N THR A 181 -19.12 1.14 9.17
CA THR A 181 -19.81 2.29 9.74
C THR A 181 -18.78 3.34 10.10
N GLU A 182 -19.09 4.61 9.79
CA GLU A 182 -18.20 5.71 10.12
C GLU A 182 -17.88 5.72 11.63
N GLY A 183 -16.60 5.86 11.95
CA GLY A 183 -16.10 5.80 13.32
C GLY A 183 -15.68 4.41 13.82
N ASP A 184 -16.03 3.33 13.11
CA ASP A 184 -15.57 1.98 13.46
C ASP A 184 -14.05 1.95 13.59
N THR A 185 -13.56 1.39 14.70
CA THR A 185 -12.11 1.22 14.96
C THR A 185 -11.61 -0.19 14.65
N LYS A 186 -12.54 -1.10 14.31
CA LYS A 186 -12.26 -2.48 13.90
C LYS A 186 -13.44 -3.05 13.13
N ILE A 187 -13.16 -3.86 12.11
CA ILE A 187 -14.18 -4.66 11.42
C ILE A 187 -14.00 -6.14 11.79
N THR A 188 -15.05 -6.76 12.30
CA THR A 188 -15.09 -8.20 12.62
C THR A 188 -16.02 -8.99 11.71
N ALA A 189 -16.84 -8.29 10.91
CA ALA A 189 -17.73 -8.93 9.96
C ALA A 189 -16.93 -9.69 8.88
N PRO A 190 -17.38 -10.89 8.48
CA PRO A 190 -16.72 -11.63 7.42
C PRO A 190 -16.78 -10.86 6.10
N GLY A 191 -15.65 -10.83 5.39
CA GLY A 191 -15.56 -10.21 4.08
C GLY A 191 -16.35 -10.98 3.03
N THR A 192 -17.02 -10.27 2.12
CA THR A 192 -17.67 -10.84 0.94
C THR A 192 -16.77 -10.66 -0.27
N VAL A 193 -16.36 -11.75 -0.92
CA VAL A 193 -15.60 -11.68 -2.17
C VAL A 193 -16.45 -11.03 -3.25
N LEU A 194 -16.01 -9.89 -3.77
CA LEU A 194 -16.64 -9.22 -4.90
C LEU A 194 -16.20 -9.87 -6.22
N THR A 195 -14.91 -10.12 -6.37
CA THR A 195 -14.37 -10.81 -7.54
C THR A 195 -13.03 -11.46 -7.20
N PRO A 196 -12.78 -12.69 -7.68
CA PRO A 196 -11.44 -13.24 -7.69
C PRO A 196 -10.56 -12.43 -8.66
N LEU A 197 -9.27 -12.41 -8.37
CA LEU A 197 -8.18 -11.89 -9.19
C LEU A 197 -7.23 -13.04 -9.54
N PRO A 198 -6.43 -12.91 -10.60
CA PRO A 198 -5.42 -13.92 -10.91
C PRO A 198 -4.36 -13.94 -9.81
N GLY A 199 -4.55 -14.83 -8.83
CA GLY A 199 -3.66 -15.06 -7.69
C GLY A 199 -2.52 -16.04 -8.01
N GLY A 200 -2.80 -17.05 -8.85
CA GLY A 200 -1.83 -17.98 -9.46
C GLY A 200 -0.83 -18.70 -8.53
N PRO A 201 -0.11 -19.73 -9.01
CA PRO A 201 1.04 -20.27 -8.29
C PRO A 201 2.29 -19.35 -8.39
N ILE A 202 2.30 -18.44 -9.38
CA ILE A 202 3.36 -17.45 -9.63
C ILE A 202 2.68 -16.08 -9.75
N ASN A 203 3.03 -15.16 -8.84
CA ASN A 203 2.42 -13.83 -8.77
C ASN A 203 3.50 -12.76 -8.53
N HIS A 204 4.30 -12.47 -9.56
CA HIS A 204 5.39 -11.49 -9.46
C HIS A 204 4.87 -10.05 -9.28
N HIS A 205 3.69 -9.72 -9.83
CA HIS A 205 3.02 -8.43 -9.65
C HIS A 205 1.74 -8.57 -8.82
N TRP A 206 1.93 -8.96 -7.57
CA TRP A 206 0.84 -9.25 -6.64
C TRP A 206 0.13 -8.02 -6.07
N THR A 207 0.73 -6.83 -6.12
CA THR A 207 0.04 -5.61 -5.67
C THR A 207 -1.09 -5.22 -6.61
N LYS A 208 -2.22 -4.81 -6.02
CA LYS A 208 -3.47 -4.50 -6.73
C LYS A 208 -3.99 -3.16 -6.21
N SER A 209 -3.77 -2.08 -6.95
CA SER A 209 -4.29 -0.75 -6.58
C SER A 209 -5.80 -0.71 -6.74
N LEU A 210 -6.49 0.05 -5.89
CA LEU A 210 -7.91 0.33 -6.02
C LEU A 210 -8.15 1.83 -5.92
N VAL A 211 -9.06 2.33 -6.75
CA VAL A 211 -9.59 3.68 -6.64
C VAL A 211 -11.09 3.66 -6.92
N ALA A 212 -11.85 4.37 -6.10
CA ALA A 212 -13.27 4.61 -6.32
C ALA A 212 -13.45 5.80 -7.28
N SER A 213 -14.51 5.76 -8.10
CA SER A 213 -14.78 6.87 -9.02
C SER A 213 -15.25 8.12 -8.25
N PRO A 214 -14.77 9.34 -8.61
CA PRO A 214 -15.07 10.57 -7.85
C PRO A 214 -16.55 10.95 -7.82
N ASP A 215 -17.30 10.54 -8.84
CA ASP A 215 -18.73 10.81 -9.00
C ASP A 215 -19.63 9.93 -8.09
N GLY A 216 -19.03 9.10 -7.23
CA GLY A 216 -19.75 8.13 -6.41
C GLY A 216 -20.44 7.04 -7.23
N SER A 217 -20.21 7.02 -8.56
CA SER A 217 -20.60 5.88 -9.36
C SER A 217 -19.81 4.70 -8.84
N ARG A 218 -20.54 3.63 -8.55
CA ARG A 218 -20.04 2.41 -7.93
C ARG A 218 -19.08 1.68 -8.87
N ARG A 219 -17.90 2.25 -9.12
CA ARG A 219 -16.89 1.70 -10.03
C ARG A 219 -15.55 1.72 -9.33
N LEU A 220 -15.02 0.53 -9.14
CA LEU A 220 -13.63 0.34 -8.71
C LEU A 220 -12.77 0.17 -9.95
N GLN A 221 -11.67 0.91 -10.02
CA GLN A 221 -10.65 0.70 -11.02
C GLN A 221 -9.46 0.01 -10.37
N GLN A 222 -9.09 -1.16 -10.90
CA GLN A 222 -7.81 -1.76 -10.59
C GLN A 222 -6.76 -1.26 -11.57
N GLN A 223 -5.59 -0.89 -11.06
CA GLN A 223 -4.42 -0.63 -11.89
C GLN A 223 -3.44 -1.80 -11.75
N HIS A 224 -2.97 -2.31 -12.88
CA HIS A 224 -1.99 -3.38 -12.96
C HIS A 224 -0.78 -2.90 -13.77
N HIS A 225 0.43 -3.14 -13.26
CA HIS A 225 1.65 -3.05 -14.07
C HIS A 225 1.95 -4.42 -14.71
N ARG A 226 2.35 -4.40 -15.98
CA ARG A 226 2.66 -5.59 -16.80
C ARG A 226 4.14 -5.95 -16.67
N GLU A 227 4.45 -7.25 -16.62
CA GLU A 227 5.83 -7.75 -16.83
C GLU A 227 6.30 -7.33 -18.24
N ARG A 228 7.38 -6.56 -18.33
CA ARG A 228 8.05 -6.30 -19.60
C ARG A 228 8.93 -7.48 -19.96
N HIS A 229 8.45 -8.36 -20.85
CA HIS A 229 9.28 -9.35 -21.53
C HIS A 229 9.83 -8.72 -22.82
N GLY A 230 11.16 -8.57 -22.91
CA GLY A 230 11.87 -8.01 -24.07
C GLY A 230 11.99 -9.00 -25.24
N GLY A 231 10.86 -9.46 -25.78
CA GLY A 231 10.80 -10.34 -26.96
C GLY A 231 9.60 -10.03 -27.84
N ARG A 232 9.78 -10.06 -29.17
CA ARG A 232 8.75 -9.76 -30.19
C ARG A 232 7.37 -10.30 -29.78
N ALA A 233 6.47 -9.39 -29.42
CA ALA A 233 5.12 -9.73 -29.00
C ALA A 233 4.25 -10.03 -30.23
N GLN A 234 3.82 -11.29 -30.39
CA GLN A 234 2.62 -11.62 -31.16
C GLN A 234 1.38 -11.15 -30.38
N PRO A 235 0.34 -10.63 -31.05
CA PRO A 235 -0.87 -10.17 -30.38
C PRO A 235 -1.75 -11.37 -29.98
N ARG A 236 -1.51 -11.94 -28.80
CA ARG A 236 -2.52 -12.73 -28.09
C ARG A 236 -3.31 -11.80 -27.16
N ARG A 237 -4.65 -11.85 -27.22
CA ARG A 237 -5.55 -11.15 -26.29
C ARG A 237 -5.40 -11.74 -24.89
N ASP A 238 -4.43 -11.23 -24.16
CA ASP A 238 -4.17 -11.54 -22.75
C ASP A 238 -4.77 -10.43 -21.87
N PRO A 239 -5.68 -10.73 -20.91
CA PRO A 239 -6.23 -9.73 -20.00
C PRO A 239 -5.21 -9.22 -18.96
N ARG A 240 -4.01 -9.83 -18.85
CA ARG A 240 -2.97 -9.41 -17.91
C ARG A 240 -2.46 -8.00 -18.22
N GLY A 241 -2.55 -7.09 -17.25
CA GLY A 241 -2.01 -5.72 -17.34
C GLY A 241 -2.98 -4.65 -17.85
N ARG A 242 -4.29 -4.93 -17.93
CA ARG A 242 -5.31 -3.89 -18.22
C ARG A 242 -5.86 -3.29 -16.93
N SER A 243 -6.11 -1.98 -16.94
CA SER A 243 -6.98 -1.39 -15.94
C SER A 243 -8.40 -1.90 -16.15
N CYS A 244 -8.96 -2.54 -15.14
CA CYS A 244 -10.31 -3.08 -15.17
C CYS A 244 -11.22 -2.16 -14.37
N GLN A 245 -12.19 -1.53 -15.05
CA GLN A 245 -13.30 -0.84 -14.42
C GLN A 245 -14.44 -1.84 -14.24
N ARG A 246 -14.93 -2.02 -13.01
CA ARG A 246 -16.11 -2.85 -12.76
C ARG A 246 -17.21 -2.04 -12.09
N PRO A 247 -18.44 -2.06 -12.63
CA PRO A 247 -19.61 -1.58 -11.90
C PRO A 247 -19.88 -2.54 -10.73
N LEU A 248 -19.98 -2.02 -9.50
CA LEU A 248 -20.51 -2.77 -8.36
C LEU A 248 -21.99 -3.00 -8.66
N ALA A 249 -22.45 -4.24 -8.50
CA ALA A 249 -23.83 -4.61 -8.77
C ALA A 249 -24.81 -3.63 -8.11
N ARG A 250 -25.89 -3.29 -8.81
CA ARG A 250 -27.01 -2.50 -8.26
C ARG A 250 -27.52 -3.22 -7.01
N VAL A 251 -27.15 -2.72 -5.84
CA VAL A 251 -27.94 -2.98 -4.64
C VAL A 251 -29.29 -2.36 -4.95
N ARG A 252 -30.34 -3.19 -5.08
CA ARG A 252 -31.72 -2.70 -5.13
C ARG A 252 -31.86 -1.71 -3.99
N LYS A 253 -32.16 -0.44 -4.29
CA LYS A 253 -32.55 0.54 -3.27
C LYS A 253 -33.63 -0.15 -2.43
N ARG A 254 -33.30 -0.60 -1.22
CA ARG A 254 -34.33 -0.62 -0.18
C ARG A 254 -34.73 0.84 -0.06
N PRO A 255 -36.02 1.19 -0.20
CA PRO A 255 -36.42 2.58 -0.08
C PRO A 255 -35.89 3.06 1.27
N ALA A 256 -35.08 4.11 1.23
CA ALA A 256 -34.68 4.81 2.43
C ALA A 256 -35.98 5.17 3.15
N GLN A 257 -36.27 4.52 4.28
CA GLN A 257 -37.11 5.16 5.27
C GLN A 257 -36.36 6.44 5.59
N SER A 258 -36.86 7.55 5.03
CA SER A 258 -36.23 8.85 5.19
C SER A 258 -35.90 9.07 6.66
N GLN A 259 -34.70 9.54 6.98
CA GLN A 259 -34.34 9.95 8.35
C GLN A 259 -35.36 10.94 8.92
N ARG A 260 -36.10 11.66 8.06
CA ARG A 260 -37.29 12.46 8.42
C ARG A 260 -38.43 11.67 9.08
N ALA A 261 -38.65 10.41 8.70
CA ALA A 261 -39.68 9.56 9.31
C ALA A 261 -39.24 9.00 10.67
N GLN A 262 -37.95 8.70 10.85
CA GLN A 262 -37.40 8.26 12.13
C GLN A 262 -37.32 9.40 13.16
N LEU A 263 -36.95 10.62 12.72
CA LEU A 263 -37.00 11.81 13.57
C LEU A 263 -38.44 12.17 13.97
N ARG A 264 -39.42 12.08 13.06
CA ARG A 264 -40.85 12.30 13.39
C ARG A 264 -41.45 11.24 14.32
N ALA A 265 -40.97 10.00 14.26
CA ALA A 265 -41.41 8.93 15.16
C ALA A 265 -40.78 9.05 16.57
N ALA A 266 -39.55 9.55 16.67
CA ALA A 266 -38.92 9.86 17.96
C ALA A 266 -39.59 11.05 18.66
N ASP A 267 -39.89 12.12 17.90
CA ASP A 267 -40.53 13.32 18.43
C ASP A 267 -41.95 13.06 18.95
N ARG A 268 -42.74 12.23 18.24
CA ARG A 268 -44.07 11.79 18.72
C ARG A 268 -44.02 10.94 19.99
N ARG A 269 -42.98 10.11 20.18
CA ARG A 269 -42.84 9.30 21.41
C ARG A 269 -42.47 10.14 22.64
N VAL A 270 -41.71 11.22 22.44
CA VAL A 270 -41.35 12.15 23.53
C VAL A 270 -42.58 12.96 23.98
N VAL A 271 -43.42 13.40 23.04
CA VAL A 271 -44.65 14.14 23.35
C VAL A 271 -45.69 13.24 24.07
N ASP A 272 -45.93 12.03 23.57
CA ASP A 272 -46.88 11.08 24.20
C ASP A 272 -46.40 10.61 25.60
N GLY A 273 -45.08 10.45 25.78
CA GLY A 273 -44.48 10.10 27.07
C GLY A 273 -44.61 11.24 28.09
N GLY A 274 -44.44 12.48 27.66
CA GLY A 274 -44.61 13.67 28.49
C GLY A 274 -46.06 13.91 28.92
N GLU A 275 -47.02 13.64 28.04
CA GLU A 275 -48.45 13.83 28.33
C GLU A 275 -49.02 12.75 29.27
N ARG A 276 -48.56 11.49 29.14
CA ARG A 276 -48.87 10.42 30.10
C ARG A 276 -48.27 10.68 31.49
N ALA A 277 -47.03 11.19 31.56
CA ALA A 277 -46.40 11.55 32.84
C ALA A 277 -47.11 12.71 33.55
N ARG A 278 -47.63 13.69 32.80
CA ARG A 278 -48.42 14.80 33.36
C ARG A 278 -49.80 14.36 33.86
N ARG A 279 -50.51 13.48 33.14
CA ARG A 279 -51.79 12.90 33.60
C ARG A 279 -51.66 11.98 34.81
N ALA A 280 -50.51 11.30 34.99
CA ALA A 280 -50.25 10.48 36.17
C ALA A 280 -49.99 11.35 37.44
N ARG A 281 -49.35 12.51 37.28
CA ARG A 281 -49.09 13.45 38.39
C ARG A 281 -50.32 14.26 38.82
N SER A 282 -51.32 14.43 37.95
CA SER A 282 -52.58 15.12 38.31
C SER A 282 -53.60 14.22 39.02
N ARG A 283 -53.38 12.90 39.07
CA ARG A 283 -54.26 11.92 39.75
C ARG A 283 -53.72 11.46 41.11
N SER A 284 -52.58 11.99 41.54
CA SER A 284 -51.85 11.56 42.74
C SER A 284 -51.61 12.68 43.77
N ARG A 285 -52.35 13.79 43.65
CA ARG A 285 -52.46 14.77 44.75
C ARG A 285 -53.78 14.54 45.49
N PRO A 286 -53.76 14.35 46.82
CA PRO A 286 -54.96 14.22 47.64
C PRO A 286 -55.78 15.51 47.65
#